data_AF-A0A5C9BPV3-F1
#
_entry.id   AF-A0A5C9BPV3-F1
#
_cell.length_a   1.000
_cell.length_b   1.000
_cell.length_c   1.000
_cell.angle_alpha   90.00
_cell.angle_beta   90.00
_cell.angle_gamma   90.00
#
_symmetry.space_group_name_H-M   'P 1'
#
loop_
_entity.id
_entity.type
_entity.pdbx_description
1 polymer ?
#
loop_
_entity_poly.entity_id
_entity_poly.type
_entity_poly.pdbx_seq_one_letter_code
_entity_poly.pdbx_strand_id
1 'polypeptide(L)'
;MTEISGVPAYNPIFLMSDAVDMARDACRPPEGYDQDLSLMLKALITRGVKVKVCGTCMARCGIYKNHPYFEGAEKSTMPALAEWVIDSDKVISF
;
A
#
# COMPACT_ATOMS: atom_id res chain seq x y z
N MET A 1 -4.28 -23.42 13.01
CA MET A 1 -3.24 -23.10 14.02
C MET A 1 -2.37 -22.03 13.37
N THR A 2 -2.70 -20.74 13.43
CA THR A 2 -3.10 -19.99 14.62
C THR A 2 -4.31 -19.10 14.33
N GLU A 3 -5.30 -19.22 15.20
CA GLU A 3 -6.48 -18.37 15.26
C GLU A 3 -6.09 -16.97 15.76
N ILE A 4 -6.43 -15.95 14.99
CA ILE A 4 -6.66 -14.59 15.47
C ILE A 4 -7.99 -14.17 14.85
N SER A 5 -9.05 -14.25 15.67
CA SER A 5 -10.35 -13.59 15.48
C SER A 5 -10.92 -13.55 14.05
N GLY A 6 -11.68 -14.58 13.66
CA GLY A 6 -13.05 -14.49 13.12
C GLY A 6 -13.46 -13.46 12.05
N VAL A 7 -12.57 -12.78 11.33
CA VAL A 7 -12.93 -11.92 10.19
C VAL A 7 -12.04 -12.30 9.01
N PRO A 8 -12.58 -12.62 7.82
CA PRO A 8 -11.77 -12.64 6.61
C PRO A 8 -11.32 -11.20 6.39
N ALA A 9 -10.11 -10.86 6.83
CA ALA A 9 -9.60 -9.49 6.80
C ALA A 9 -9.30 -9.07 5.35
N TYR A 10 -10.35 -8.77 4.60
CA TYR A 10 -10.28 -7.86 3.47
C TYR A 10 -10.00 -6.46 4.04
N ASN A 11 -8.75 -6.22 4.42
CA ASN A 11 -8.28 -4.92 4.87
C ASN A 11 -7.56 -4.25 3.71
N PRO A 12 -8.28 -3.62 2.76
CA PRO A 12 -7.67 -2.91 1.66
C PRO A 12 -6.74 -1.80 2.18
N ILE A 13 -5.50 -1.78 1.71
CA ILE A 13 -4.54 -0.73 2.05
C ILE A 13 -4.48 0.24 0.88
N PHE A 14 -4.63 1.54 1.18
CA PHE A 14 -4.48 2.60 0.19
C PHE A 14 -3.30 3.50 0.54
N LEU A 15 -2.33 3.61 -0.38
CA LEU A 15 -1.16 4.46 -0.24
C LEU A 15 -1.36 5.77 -1.00
N MET A 16 -1.14 6.90 -0.32
CA MET A 16 -1.26 8.25 -0.89
C MET A 16 -0.10 9.15 -0.47
N SER A 17 0.02 10.31 -1.13
CA SER A 17 1.08 11.29 -0.87
C SER A 17 2.48 10.70 -1.02
N ASP A 18 3.39 10.92 -0.07
CA ASP A 18 4.78 10.43 -0.10
C ASP A 18 4.89 8.93 0.23
N ALA A 19 3.88 8.33 0.86
CA ALA A 19 3.86 6.89 1.15
C ALA A 19 3.83 6.02 -0.12
N VAL A 20 3.55 6.61 -1.29
CA VAL A 20 3.62 5.91 -2.58
C VAL A 20 5.05 5.48 -2.95
N ASP A 21 6.09 6.08 -2.36
CA ASP A 21 7.47 5.66 -2.57
C ASP A 21 7.73 4.24 -2.04
N MET A 22 7.04 3.83 -0.96
CA MET A 22 7.18 2.50 -0.38
C MET A 22 6.72 1.40 -1.34
N ALA A 23 5.81 1.73 -2.26
CA ALA A 23 5.28 0.83 -3.28
C ALA A 23 6.17 0.72 -4.54
N ARG A 24 7.35 1.35 -4.57
CA ARG A 24 8.27 1.35 -5.71
C ARG A 24 9.44 0.40 -5.46
N ASP A 25 9.88 -0.31 -6.50
CA ASP A 25 11.06 -1.20 -6.42
C ASP A 25 12.38 -0.44 -6.15
N ALA A 26 12.39 0.87 -6.35
CA ALA A 26 13.55 1.72 -6.06
C ALA A 26 13.69 2.07 -4.58
N CYS A 27 12.67 1.81 -3.75
CA CYS A 27 12.75 2.06 -2.32
C CYS A 27 13.75 1.07 -1.69
N ARG A 28 14.84 1.60 -1.14
CA ARG A 28 15.84 0.84 -0.41
C ARG A 28 15.89 1.35 1.03
N PRO A 29 15.84 0.47 2.03
CA PRO A 29 16.07 0.89 3.41
C PRO A 29 17.51 1.43 3.53
N PRO A 30 17.73 2.53 4.27
CA PRO A 30 19.08 3.00 4.59
C PRO A 30 19.81 1.96 5.47
N GLU A 31 21.13 1.91 5.37
CA GLU A 31 21.95 0.98 6.17
C GLU A 31 21.73 1.22 7.67
N GLY A 32 21.32 0.17 8.39
CA GLY A 32 21.00 0.22 9.83
C GLY A 32 19.51 0.36 10.16
N TYR A 33 18.61 0.35 9.17
CA TYR A 33 17.17 0.27 9.40
C TYR A 33 16.69 -1.19 9.28
N ASP A 34 16.26 -1.78 10.41
CA ASP A 34 15.84 -3.19 10.47
C ASP A 34 14.45 -3.47 9.83
N GLN A 35 13.71 -2.41 9.45
CA GLN A 35 12.36 -2.52 8.92
C GLN A 35 12.32 -2.13 7.44
N ASP A 36 12.31 -3.14 6.57
CA ASP A 36 12.07 -2.94 5.14
C ASP A 36 10.56 -2.92 4.86
N LEU A 37 10.04 -1.70 4.77
CA LEU A 37 8.62 -1.44 4.54
C LEU A 37 8.14 -1.96 3.17
N SER A 38 9.02 -1.99 2.16
CA SER A 38 8.68 -2.52 0.83
C SER A 38 8.56 -4.05 0.87
N LEU A 39 9.44 -4.74 1.61
CA LEU A 39 9.32 -6.18 1.85
C LEU A 39 8.06 -6.52 2.67
N MET A 40 7.74 -5.73 3.70
CA MET A 40 6.50 -5.92 4.46
C MET A 40 5.26 -5.79 3.58
N LEU A 41 5.23 -4.78 2.70
CA LEU A 41 4.12 -4.54 1.79
C LEU A 41 3.99 -5.68 0.76
N LYS A 42 5.11 -6.17 0.21
CA LYS A 42 5.13 -7.36 -0.66
C LYS A 42 4.60 -8.61 0.08
N ALA A 43 5.02 -8.83 1.32
CA ALA A 43 4.54 -9.95 2.13
C ALA A 43 3.02 -9.89 2.40
N LEU A 44 2.46 -8.69 2.59
CA LEU A 44 1.02 -8.50 2.73
C LEU A 44 0.26 -8.82 1.44
N ILE A 45 0.79 -8.42 0.30
CA ILE A 45 0.21 -8.74 -1.02
C ILE A 45 0.24 -10.25 -1.26
N THR A 46 1.34 -10.93 -0.93
CA THR A 46 1.43 -12.40 -1.01
C THR A 46 0.42 -13.10 -0.11
N ARG A 47 0.04 -12.48 1.02
CA ARG A 47 -1.03 -12.97 1.92
C ARG A 47 -2.44 -12.70 1.39
N GLY A 48 -2.59 -12.05 0.24
CA GLY A 48 -3.88 -11.75 -0.38
C GLY A 48 -4.48 -10.40 -0.01
N VAL A 49 -3.71 -9.51 0.63
CA VAL A 49 -4.17 -8.15 0.95
C VAL A 49 -4.14 -7.29 -0.31
N LYS A 50 -5.25 -6.63 -0.64
CA LYS A 50 -5.32 -5.69 -1.77
C LYS A 50 -4.64 -4.38 -1.40
N VAL A 51 -3.58 -4.03 -2.13
CA VAL A 51 -2.87 -2.76 -1.97
C VAL A 51 -3.13 -1.89 -3.20
N LYS A 52 -3.72 -0.71 -2.98
CA LYS A 52 -3.93 0.29 -4.01
C LYS A 52 -3.06 1.52 -3.76
N VAL A 53 -2.60 2.15 -4.82
CA VAL A 53 -1.69 3.30 -4.75
C VAL A 53 -2.23 4.43 -5.59
N CYS A 54 -2.21 5.65 -5.05
CA CYS A 54 -2.72 6.83 -5.74
C CYS A 54 -1.92 7.12 -7.02
N GLY A 55 -2.58 6.99 -8.17
CA GLY A 55 -1.98 7.13 -9.48
C GLY A 55 -1.54 8.56 -9.83
N THR A 56 -2.15 9.58 -9.22
CA THR A 56 -1.71 10.98 -9.39
C THR A 56 -0.47 11.28 -8.56
N CYS A 57 -0.35 10.67 -7.37
CA CYS A 57 0.85 10.73 -6.55
C CYS A 57 2.04 10.02 -7.23
N MET A 58 1.81 9.03 -8.10
CA MET A 58 2.87 8.42 -8.90
C MET A 58 3.70 9.42 -9.71
N ALA A 59 3.04 10.41 -10.32
CA ALA A 59 3.69 11.41 -11.16
C ALA A 59 4.20 12.62 -10.35
N ARG A 60 3.57 12.89 -9.20
CA ARG A 60 3.75 14.15 -8.47
C ARG A 60 4.56 14.02 -7.17
N CYS A 61 4.44 12.88 -6.48
CA CYS A 61 4.92 12.67 -5.12
C CYS A 61 6.10 11.68 -5.05
N GLY A 62 6.91 11.87 -4.02
CA GLY A 62 8.07 11.05 -3.72
C GLY A 62 9.38 11.45 -4.42
N ILE A 63 10.45 10.76 -4.03
CA ILE A 63 11.82 10.92 -4.55
C ILE A 63 11.93 10.24 -5.93
N TYR A 64 11.25 9.12 -6.12
CA TYR A 64 11.34 8.28 -7.33
C TYR A 64 10.19 8.52 -8.32
N LYS A 65 9.89 9.78 -8.63
CA LYS A 65 8.79 10.16 -9.53
C LYS A 65 8.88 9.42 -10.88
N ASN A 66 7.75 8.98 -11.40
CA ASN A 66 7.62 8.21 -12.65
C ASN A 66 8.22 6.79 -12.63
N HIS A 67 8.76 6.30 -11.52
CA HIS A 67 9.11 4.88 -11.43
C HIS A 67 7.86 3.99 -11.31
N PRO A 68 7.88 2.79 -11.91
CA PRO A 68 6.79 1.83 -11.80
C PRO A 68 6.64 1.33 -10.35
N TYR A 69 5.41 0.98 -9.99
CA TYR A 69 5.12 0.25 -8.77
C TYR A 69 5.44 -1.23 -8.96
N PHE A 70 5.74 -1.92 -7.86
CA PHE A 70 6.01 -3.35 -7.90
C PHE A 70 4.71 -4.16 -8.06
N GLU A 71 4.86 -5.42 -8.45
CA GLU A 71 3.76 -6.33 -8.75
C GLU A 71 2.80 -6.51 -7.56
N GLY A 72 1.51 -6.27 -7.80
CA GLY A 72 0.43 -6.33 -6.80
C GLY A 72 0.07 -4.99 -6.14
N ALA A 73 0.87 -3.94 -6.33
CA ALA A 73 0.49 -2.57 -5.97
C ALA A 73 -0.34 -1.95 -7.09
N GLU A 74 -1.67 -2.06 -7.00
CA GLU A 74 -2.58 -1.61 -8.06
C GLU A 74 -2.70 -0.09 -8.11
N LYS A 75 -2.47 0.51 -9.27
CA LYS A 75 -2.70 1.94 -9.48
C LYS A 75 -4.19 2.25 -9.36
N SER A 76 -4.54 3.22 -8.54
CA SER A 76 -5.93 3.61 -8.30
C SER A 76 -6.12 5.14 -8.18
N THR A 77 -7.37 5.56 -8.02
CA THR A 77 -7.78 6.97 -8.04
C THR A 77 -8.53 7.33 -6.75
N MET A 78 -8.66 8.63 -6.48
CA MET A 78 -9.37 9.12 -5.29
C MET A 78 -10.84 8.68 -5.23
N PRO A 79 -11.60 8.61 -6.35
CA PRO A 79 -12.95 8.05 -6.33
C PRO A 79 -13.00 6.58 -5.90
N ALA A 80 -12.03 5.76 -6.34
CA ALA A 80 -11.96 4.36 -5.94
C ALA A 80 -11.61 4.20 -4.43
N LEU A 81 -10.88 5.15 -3.85
CA LEU A 81 -10.72 5.23 -2.40
C LEU A 81 -12.06 5.57 -1.71
N ALA A 82 -12.84 6.50 -2.27
CA ALA A 82 -14.14 6.86 -1.69
C ALA A 82 -15.10 5.68 -1.66
N GLU A 83 -15.14 4.86 -2.72
CA GLU A 83 -15.90 3.61 -2.74
C GLU A 83 -15.45 2.66 -1.62
N TRP A 84 -14.14 2.48 -1.43
CA TRP A 84 -13.60 1.65 -0.35
C TRP A 84 -13.95 2.17 1.04
N VAL A 85 -13.96 3.49 1.22
CA VAL A 85 -14.36 4.11 2.49
C VAL A 85 -15.85 3.88 2.77
N ILE A 86 -16.71 3.95 1.75
CA ILE A 86 -18.16 3.70 1.89
C ILE A 86 -18.43 2.24 2.23
N ASP A 87 -17.71 1.31 1.59
CA ASP A 87 -17.87 -0.13 1.82
C ASP A 87 -17.23 -0.61 3.14
N SER A 88 -16.41 0.22 3.79
CA SER A 88 -15.68 -0.15 5.01
C SER A 88 -16.42 0.28 6.27
N ASP A 89 -16.58 -0.64 7.22
CA ASP A 89 -17.13 -0.32 8.56
C ASP A 89 -16.23 0.64 9.36
N LYS A 90 -14.92 0.60 9.13
CA LYS A 90 -13.93 1.41 9.86
C LYS A 90 -12.79 1.82 8.94
N VAL A 91 -12.39 3.10 9.05
CA VAL A 91 -11.25 3.66 8.33
C VAL A 91 -10.22 4.17 9.32
N ILE A 92 -8.97 3.75 9.14
CA ILE A 92 -7.84 4.19 9.94
C ILE A 92 -6.86 4.88 8.99
N SER A 93 -6.51 6.14 9.29
CA SER A 93 -5.49 6.90 8.57
C SER A 93 -4.26 7.06 9.46
N PHE A 94 -3.09 6.90 8.85
CA PHE A 94 -1.79 7.13 9.47
C PHE A 94 -1.09 8.32 8.82
#